data_AF-A0A6G1KW82-F1
#
_entry.id   AF-A0A6G1KW82-F1
#
_cell.length_a   1.000
_cell.length_b   1.000
_cell.length_c   1.000
_cell.angle_alpha   90.00
_cell.angle_beta   90.00
_cell.angle_gamma   90.00
#
_symmetry.space_group_name_H-M   'P 1'
#
loop_
_entity.id
_entity.type
_entity.pdbx_description
1 polymer ?
#
loop_
_entity_poly.entity_id
_entity_poly.type
_entity_poly.pdbx_seq_one_letter_code
_entity_poly.pdbx_strand_id
1 'polypeptide(L)'
;MVATRNHPNEFPPPPPTTNSNDPRESPAKRDSPAKRSSRSTTATSSSSAVSADTPPSTTTTSETIKRTAQKSLTSATDTITSAPRLSRASTTTTSPALWTHTPSNLTLLWLLISLPLVTWDMCYVLLRPHSMPGGALHKPLWTPYALYGTVDYVYGLKAVEEKNGWTAAQTWVNVVETAVYVVYLVLVWRYGREDEGRNGVGAPGREKLEGWFGGGVGRLGGVRTVRGGLAGWCVLLGFGTANVTFWKTVLYWLLEALNGFVNIGHNDASTLLFLWIIPNGLWLVFPAYMIYVFGQEILQGLEIAATTPVRKFR
;
A
#
# COMPACT_ATOMS: atom_id res chain seq x y z
N MET A 1 -57.03 4.43 -5.77
CA MET A 1 -57.03 4.24 -7.23
C MET A 1 -56.15 5.30 -7.85
N VAL A 2 -55.20 4.96 -8.74
CA VAL A 2 -54.51 5.87 -9.71
C VAL A 2 -53.67 7.01 -9.06
N ALA A 3 -52.52 7.46 -9.56
CA ALA A 3 -51.82 7.18 -10.82
C ALA A 3 -50.36 6.69 -10.60
N THR A 4 -49.89 5.84 -11.51
CA THR A 4 -48.45 5.63 -11.76
C THR A 4 -47.88 6.80 -12.56
N ARG A 5 -46.59 7.11 -12.38
CA ARG A 5 -45.88 8.10 -13.22
C ARG A 5 -45.43 7.46 -14.52
N ASN A 6 -45.53 8.20 -15.63
CA ASN A 6 -45.13 7.75 -16.96
C ASN A 6 -43.63 7.42 -17.02
N HIS A 7 -43.29 6.28 -17.62
CA HIS A 7 -41.94 6.03 -18.11
C HIS A 7 -41.68 6.84 -19.38
N PRO A 8 -40.46 7.35 -19.62
CA PRO A 8 -40.03 7.81 -20.93
C PRO A 8 -40.00 6.67 -21.94
N ASN A 9 -40.20 7.00 -23.23
CA ASN A 9 -40.40 6.04 -24.30
C ASN A 9 -39.17 5.18 -24.63
N GLU A 10 -39.43 4.06 -25.31
CA GLU A 10 -38.48 3.08 -25.81
C GLU A 10 -37.40 3.69 -26.72
N PHE A 11 -36.20 3.10 -26.71
CA PHE A 11 -35.15 3.47 -27.65
C PHE A 11 -35.54 3.07 -29.08
N PRO A 12 -35.33 3.93 -30.09
CA PRO A 12 -35.57 3.57 -31.47
C PRO A 12 -34.63 2.43 -31.91
N PRO A 13 -35.08 1.49 -32.75
CA PRO A 13 -34.24 0.39 -33.23
C PRO A 13 -33.07 0.93 -34.06
N PRO A 14 -31.91 0.24 -34.07
CA PRO A 14 -30.76 0.64 -34.87
C PRO A 14 -31.10 0.58 -36.37
N PRO A 15 -30.53 1.48 -37.19
CA PRO A 15 -30.77 1.48 -38.64
C PRO A 15 -30.25 0.19 -39.30
N PRO A 16 -30.92 -0.30 -40.37
CA PRO A 16 -30.55 -1.55 -41.03
C PRO A 16 -29.16 -1.45 -41.68
N THR A 17 -28.35 -2.50 -41.51
CA THR A 17 -27.00 -2.60 -42.07
C THR A 17 -27.03 -2.81 -43.60
N THR A 18 -26.77 -1.75 -44.36
CA THR A 18 -26.59 -1.82 -45.82
C THR A 18 -25.17 -2.25 -46.19
N ASN A 19 -25.00 -3.50 -46.61
CA ASN A 19 -23.77 -3.99 -47.25
C ASN A 19 -23.84 -3.78 -48.77
N SER A 20 -23.10 -2.81 -49.30
CA SER A 20 -22.70 -2.79 -50.72
C SER A 20 -21.51 -1.83 -50.95
N ASN A 21 -20.65 -2.17 -51.91
CA ASN A 21 -19.51 -1.35 -52.31
C ASN A 21 -19.92 -0.42 -53.48
N ASP A 22 -19.77 0.90 -53.33
CA ASP A 22 -19.66 1.84 -54.47
C ASP A 22 -18.72 3.00 -54.11
N PRO A 23 -17.55 3.14 -54.76
CA PRO A 23 -16.52 4.11 -54.37
C PRO A 23 -16.74 5.50 -54.97
N ARG A 24 -17.89 6.14 -54.73
CA ARG A 24 -18.21 7.49 -55.26
C ARG A 24 -19.03 8.41 -54.33
N GLU A 25 -18.47 8.85 -53.20
CA GLU A 25 -18.72 10.22 -52.68
C GLU A 25 -17.75 10.65 -51.58
N SER A 26 -17.55 11.97 -51.41
CA SER A 26 -16.78 12.61 -50.33
C SER A 26 -16.90 14.15 -50.38
N PRO A 27 -16.86 14.85 -49.24
CA PRO A 27 -17.59 14.56 -48.01
C PRO A 27 -18.39 15.79 -47.53
N ALA A 28 -19.68 15.62 -47.21
CA ALA A 28 -20.52 16.72 -46.74
C ALA A 28 -20.18 17.15 -45.30
N LYS A 29 -19.84 18.43 -45.11
CA LYS A 29 -19.66 19.04 -43.78
C LYS A 29 -20.98 19.05 -43.00
N ARG A 30 -20.90 18.97 -41.68
CA ARG A 30 -21.95 19.46 -40.77
C ARG A 30 -21.34 20.10 -39.53
N ASP A 31 -21.86 21.26 -39.16
CA ASP A 31 -21.18 22.21 -38.29
C ASP A 31 -21.49 22.04 -36.79
N SER A 32 -20.54 22.50 -35.96
CA SER A 32 -20.69 22.55 -34.50
C SER A 32 -21.39 23.84 -34.05
N PRO A 33 -22.46 23.79 -33.25
CA PRO A 33 -22.95 24.95 -32.49
C PRO A 33 -22.03 25.23 -31.30
N ALA A 34 -21.72 26.50 -31.03
CA ALA A 34 -20.86 26.90 -29.91
C ALA A 34 -21.38 28.13 -29.14
N LYS A 35 -20.88 28.23 -27.89
CA LYS A 35 -20.82 29.42 -27.02
C LYS A 35 -22.07 29.91 -26.26
N ARG A 36 -21.73 30.50 -25.09
CA ARG A 36 -22.46 31.45 -24.21
C ARG A 36 -23.57 30.87 -23.32
N SER A 37 -23.83 31.41 -22.13
CA SER A 37 -23.19 32.57 -21.44
C SER A 37 -23.08 32.38 -19.92
N SER A 38 -22.15 33.12 -19.31
CA SER A 38 -21.96 33.24 -17.85
C SER A 38 -22.99 34.14 -17.16
N ARG A 39 -23.19 33.93 -15.86
CA ARG A 39 -23.47 35.00 -14.88
C ARG A 39 -22.88 34.67 -13.50
N SER A 40 -22.53 35.70 -12.73
CA SER A 40 -21.97 35.65 -11.37
C SER A 40 -22.78 36.60 -10.45
N THR A 41 -22.28 36.87 -9.24
CA THR A 41 -22.80 37.81 -8.19
C THR A 41 -24.07 37.36 -7.45
N THR A 42 -24.23 37.59 -6.14
CA THR A 42 -23.31 38.06 -5.07
C THR A 42 -23.82 37.62 -3.68
N ALA A 43 -22.96 37.62 -2.66
CA ALA A 43 -23.28 37.23 -1.28
C ALA A 43 -23.97 38.33 -0.45
N THR A 44 -24.56 37.93 0.68
CA THR A 44 -24.90 38.82 1.81
C THR A 44 -24.41 38.19 3.11
N SER A 45 -23.84 39.00 4.00
CA SER A 45 -23.35 38.62 5.33
C SER A 45 -24.13 39.33 6.44
N SER A 46 -24.31 38.69 7.58
CA SER A 46 -24.76 39.36 8.82
C SER A 46 -24.03 38.80 10.05
N SER A 47 -23.52 39.70 10.88
CA SER A 47 -22.72 39.42 12.08
C SER A 47 -23.31 40.12 13.29
N SER A 48 -23.22 39.51 14.48
CA SER A 48 -23.38 40.16 15.78
C SER A 48 -22.43 39.53 16.81
N ALA A 49 -21.99 40.31 17.80
CA ALA A 49 -21.04 39.94 18.87
C ALA A 49 -21.28 40.82 20.13
N VAL A 50 -20.32 40.84 21.09
CA VAL A 50 -20.27 41.68 22.32
C VAL A 50 -21.21 41.18 23.44
N SER A 51 -20.89 41.10 24.74
CA SER A 51 -19.69 41.27 25.63
C SER A 51 -19.76 40.17 26.74
N ALA A 52 -18.73 39.70 27.47
CA ALA A 52 -17.60 40.29 28.21
C ALA A 52 -17.94 40.97 29.57
N ASP A 53 -17.65 40.31 30.71
CA ASP A 53 -17.15 40.93 31.98
C ASP A 53 -16.69 39.90 33.06
N THR A 54 -15.94 40.31 34.10
CA THR A 54 -15.27 39.46 35.16
C THR A 54 -14.63 40.35 36.28
N PRO A 55 -14.33 39.95 37.56
CA PRO A 55 -14.78 38.87 38.48
C PRO A 55 -15.47 39.46 39.78
N PRO A 56 -15.53 38.81 40.98
CA PRO A 56 -14.39 38.68 41.93
C PRO A 56 -14.30 37.38 42.81
N SER A 57 -13.30 37.36 43.69
CA SER A 57 -12.61 36.27 44.44
C SER A 57 -13.30 35.49 45.59
N THR A 58 -12.54 34.51 46.14
CA THR A 58 -12.64 33.81 47.47
C THR A 58 -13.76 32.75 47.64
N THR A 59 -13.61 31.63 48.38
CA THR A 59 -12.85 31.36 49.63
C THR A 59 -12.25 29.93 49.75
N THR A 60 -11.22 29.81 50.61
CA THR A 60 -10.49 28.64 51.14
C THR A 60 -11.31 27.46 51.73
N THR A 61 -10.82 26.23 51.56
CA THR A 61 -10.81 25.18 52.61
C THR A 61 -9.52 24.34 52.54
N SER A 62 -9.03 23.86 53.69
CA SER A 62 -7.79 23.06 53.82
C SER A 62 -8.07 21.64 54.33
N GLU A 63 -7.21 20.68 54.03
CA GLU A 63 -7.15 19.40 54.77
C GLU A 63 -5.71 18.95 55.10
N THR A 64 -5.57 18.02 56.04
CA THR A 64 -4.43 18.01 56.98
C THR A 64 -3.57 16.74 56.99
N ILE A 65 -2.25 16.98 56.91
CA ILE A 65 -1.09 16.20 57.37
C ILE A 65 -1.38 14.97 58.27
N LYS A 66 -0.69 13.86 57.97
CA LYS A 66 -0.15 12.94 59.00
C LYS A 66 1.37 12.78 58.85
N ARG A 67 2.09 12.64 59.97
CA ARG A 67 3.57 12.56 60.08
C ARG A 67 4.05 11.19 60.53
N THR A 68 5.31 10.86 60.23
CA THR A 68 6.30 10.03 60.99
C THR A 68 7.61 10.11 60.17
N ALA A 69 8.74 10.73 60.58
CA ALA A 69 9.71 10.43 61.66
C ALA A 69 10.46 9.09 61.45
N GLN A 70 11.75 8.83 61.75
CA GLN A 70 12.98 9.54 62.20
C GLN A 70 14.18 8.51 62.08
N LYS A 71 15.51 8.72 62.24
CA LYS A 71 16.47 9.83 62.51
C LYS A 71 17.92 9.31 62.17
N SER A 72 18.93 10.21 62.09
CA SER A 72 20.41 9.98 62.10
C SER A 72 21.09 9.96 60.72
N LEU A 73 22.12 10.75 60.37
CA LEU A 73 23.35 11.30 61.01
C LEU A 73 24.57 10.35 61.07
N THR A 74 25.62 10.72 60.32
CA THR A 74 27.00 10.90 60.82
C THR A 74 27.84 11.85 59.94
N SER A 75 28.69 12.63 60.63
CA SER A 75 29.97 13.29 60.29
C SER A 75 30.80 12.79 59.08
N ALA A 76 31.71 13.58 58.48
CA ALA A 76 32.08 15.00 58.67
C ALA A 76 32.96 15.55 57.51
N THR A 77 33.17 16.88 57.52
CA THR A 77 34.33 17.67 57.04
C THR A 77 35.11 17.21 55.80
N ASP A 78 35.06 18.02 54.72
CA ASP A 78 36.28 18.75 54.32
C ASP A 78 35.98 20.02 53.49
N THR A 79 36.90 21.00 53.51
CA THR A 79 36.71 22.32 52.87
C THR A 79 37.67 22.54 51.70
N ILE A 80 37.15 22.55 50.46
CA ILE A 80 37.90 22.99 49.27
C ILE A 80 37.10 24.00 48.46
N THR A 81 37.61 25.23 48.39
CA THR A 81 37.09 26.31 47.54
C THR A 81 37.22 25.93 46.06
N SER A 82 36.09 25.81 45.35
CA SER A 82 36.06 25.69 43.90
C SER A 82 35.15 26.77 43.30
N ALA A 83 35.70 27.57 42.39
CA ALA A 83 34.96 28.63 41.70
C ALA A 83 33.89 28.02 40.76
N PRO A 84 32.74 28.69 40.52
CA PRO A 84 31.72 28.21 39.62
C PRO A 84 32.25 28.12 38.18
N ARG A 85 32.65 26.93 37.77
CA ARG A 85 33.07 26.64 36.40
C ARG A 85 31.87 26.82 35.49
N LEU A 86 31.79 27.95 34.80
CA LEU A 86 30.77 28.24 33.79
C LEU A 86 30.62 27.03 32.86
N SER A 87 29.46 26.37 32.95
CA SER A 87 29.09 25.26 32.09
C SER A 87 28.90 25.81 30.68
N ARG A 88 29.98 25.81 29.91
CA ARG A 88 29.96 26.18 28.48
C ARG A 88 28.95 25.26 27.80
N ALA A 89 27.76 25.80 27.54
CA ALA A 89 26.66 25.04 26.98
C ALA A 89 27.13 24.43 25.66
N SER A 90 27.22 23.10 25.63
CA SER A 90 27.36 22.38 24.38
C SER A 90 26.09 22.65 23.59
N THR A 91 26.17 23.57 22.64
CA THR A 91 25.16 23.73 21.60
C THR A 91 25.17 22.46 20.77
N THR A 92 24.40 21.47 21.23
CA THR A 92 24.02 20.31 20.44
C THR A 92 23.20 20.85 19.27
N THR A 93 23.89 21.15 18.16
CA THR A 93 23.26 21.32 16.86
C THR A 93 22.66 19.98 16.49
N THR A 94 21.42 19.76 16.92
CA THR A 94 20.62 18.60 16.54
C THR A 94 20.54 18.58 15.03
N SER A 95 21.31 17.69 14.41
CA SER A 95 21.23 17.45 12.98
C SER A 95 19.77 17.14 12.63
N PRO A 96 19.22 17.72 11.55
CA PRO A 96 17.81 17.50 11.21
C PRO A 96 17.55 15.99 11.07
N ALA A 97 16.43 15.54 11.61
CA ALA A 97 16.07 14.12 11.65
C ALA A 97 15.96 13.58 10.21
N LEU A 98 16.98 12.86 9.78
CA LEU A 98 17.07 12.35 8.42
C LEU A 98 16.15 11.14 8.29
N TRP A 99 15.10 11.22 7.46
CA TRP A 99 14.19 10.11 7.17
C TRP A 99 15.00 8.85 6.82
N THR A 100 14.80 7.78 7.58
CA THR A 100 15.39 6.46 7.32
C THR A 100 14.31 5.45 7.00
N HIS A 101 14.51 4.63 5.97
CA HIS A 101 13.68 3.47 5.67
C HIS A 101 14.47 2.19 5.93
N THR A 102 13.89 1.29 6.72
CA THR A 102 14.45 -0.04 7.02
C THR A 102 13.34 -1.07 6.78
N PRO A 103 13.41 -1.90 5.72
CA PRO A 103 12.38 -2.90 5.44
C PRO A 103 12.22 -3.87 6.61
N SER A 104 10.99 -4.21 6.96
CA SER A 104 10.73 -5.28 7.93
C SER A 104 11.12 -6.64 7.35
N ASN A 105 11.55 -7.58 8.20
CA ASN A 105 11.87 -8.93 7.73
C ASN A 105 10.60 -9.64 7.19
N LEU A 106 9.40 -9.21 7.60
CA LEU A 106 8.13 -9.72 7.05
C LEU A 106 7.93 -9.27 5.59
N THR A 107 8.21 -8.00 5.27
CA THR A 107 8.18 -7.49 3.89
C THR A 107 9.24 -8.17 3.04
N LEU A 108 10.47 -8.35 3.55
CA LEU A 108 11.54 -9.02 2.82
C LEU A 108 11.22 -10.50 2.56
N LEU A 109 10.69 -11.23 3.56
CA LEU A 109 10.23 -12.61 3.41
C LEU A 109 9.06 -12.72 2.42
N TRP A 110 8.08 -11.82 2.51
CA TRP A 110 6.96 -11.79 1.58
C TRP A 110 7.41 -11.54 0.15
N LEU A 111 8.31 -10.59 -0.10
CA LEU A 111 8.82 -10.32 -1.45
C LEU A 111 9.71 -11.46 -1.97
N LEU A 112 10.49 -12.12 -1.10
CA LEU A 112 11.27 -13.31 -1.44
C LEU A 112 10.40 -14.47 -1.94
N ILE A 113 9.21 -14.65 -1.36
CA ILE A 113 8.27 -15.72 -1.73
C ILE A 113 7.37 -15.30 -2.90
N SER A 114 6.79 -14.10 -2.84
CA SER A 114 5.78 -13.65 -3.80
C SER A 114 6.35 -13.26 -5.16
N LEU A 115 7.55 -12.66 -5.24
CA LEU A 115 8.10 -12.24 -6.55
C LEU A 115 8.40 -13.44 -7.47
N PRO A 116 9.02 -14.55 -7.01
CA PRO A 116 9.15 -15.76 -7.83
C PRO A 116 7.81 -16.37 -8.24
N LEU A 117 6.83 -16.44 -7.33
CA LEU A 117 5.50 -16.98 -7.61
C LEU A 117 4.74 -16.15 -8.65
N VAL A 118 4.70 -14.82 -8.49
CA VAL A 118 4.06 -13.89 -9.42
C VAL A 118 4.80 -13.83 -10.76
N THR A 119 6.12 -14.05 -10.79
CA THR A 119 6.88 -14.19 -12.03
C THR A 119 6.54 -15.50 -12.77
N TRP A 120 6.43 -16.61 -12.06
CA TRP A 120 6.01 -17.89 -12.62
C TRP A 120 4.57 -17.86 -13.15
N ASP A 121 3.68 -17.16 -12.44
CA ASP A 121 2.29 -16.92 -12.80
C ASP A 121 2.14 -16.00 -14.03
N MET A 122 2.78 -14.83 -14.04
CA MET A 122 2.69 -13.94 -15.21
C MET A 122 3.22 -14.62 -16.46
N CYS A 123 4.27 -15.45 -16.35
CA CYS A 123 4.78 -16.24 -17.47
C CYS A 123 3.81 -17.36 -17.88
N TYR A 124 3.07 -17.98 -16.96
CA TYR A 124 1.97 -18.88 -17.31
C TYR A 124 0.93 -18.16 -18.18
N VAL A 125 0.50 -16.95 -17.79
CA VAL A 125 -0.57 -16.22 -18.49
C VAL A 125 -0.09 -15.61 -19.81
N LEU A 126 1.10 -14.99 -19.86
CA LEU A 126 1.64 -14.36 -21.07
C LEU A 126 2.00 -15.37 -22.18
N LEU A 127 2.30 -16.63 -21.83
CA LEU A 127 2.67 -17.68 -22.79
C LEU A 127 1.50 -18.59 -23.19
N ARG A 128 0.26 -18.28 -22.79
CA ARG A 128 -0.93 -19.01 -23.27
C ARG A 128 -1.04 -18.90 -24.80
N PRO A 129 -1.43 -19.98 -25.52
CA PRO A 129 -1.82 -21.29 -25.03
C PRO A 129 -0.63 -22.26 -24.78
N HIS A 130 0.59 -21.92 -25.16
CA HIS A 130 1.76 -22.82 -25.10
C HIS A 130 2.12 -23.30 -23.69
N SER A 131 1.78 -22.52 -22.66
CA SER A 131 1.93 -22.84 -21.23
C SER A 131 0.79 -23.68 -20.65
N MET A 132 -0.35 -23.78 -21.33
CA MET A 132 -1.58 -24.43 -20.85
C MET A 132 -1.55 -25.96 -21.08
N PRO A 133 -2.41 -26.75 -20.42
CA PRO A 133 -2.49 -28.20 -20.65
C PRO A 133 -2.62 -28.54 -22.15
N GLY A 134 -1.71 -29.37 -22.65
CA GLY A 134 -1.57 -29.72 -24.08
C GLY A 134 -0.58 -28.83 -24.87
N GLY A 135 -0.21 -27.67 -24.34
CA GLY A 135 0.79 -26.76 -24.91
C GLY A 135 2.23 -27.23 -24.73
N ALA A 136 3.10 -26.87 -25.68
CA ALA A 136 4.48 -27.35 -25.79
C ALA A 136 5.41 -26.96 -24.62
N LEU A 137 5.09 -25.91 -23.86
CA LEU A 137 5.89 -25.42 -22.74
C LEU A 137 5.31 -25.81 -21.37
N HIS A 138 4.12 -26.42 -21.34
CA HIS A 138 3.38 -26.72 -20.11
C HIS A 138 4.14 -27.65 -19.16
N LYS A 139 4.83 -28.66 -19.70
CA LYS A 139 5.61 -29.63 -18.92
C LYS A 139 7.11 -29.30 -18.95
N PRO A 140 7.83 -29.39 -17.82
CA PRO A 140 7.32 -29.64 -16.47
C PRO A 140 6.75 -28.39 -15.79
N LEU A 141 7.12 -27.19 -16.26
CA LEU A 141 7.10 -25.95 -15.49
C LEU A 141 5.72 -25.49 -14.99
N TRP A 142 4.66 -25.69 -15.76
CA TRP A 142 3.29 -25.25 -15.42
C TRP A 142 2.32 -26.41 -15.19
N THR A 143 2.83 -27.63 -14.99
CA THR A 143 2.01 -28.82 -14.68
C THR A 143 0.95 -28.59 -13.57
N PRO A 144 1.21 -27.84 -12.48
CA PRO A 144 0.20 -27.56 -11.45
C PRO A 144 -1.02 -26.77 -11.97
N TYR A 145 -0.87 -25.94 -13.01
CA TYR A 145 -2.00 -25.21 -13.61
C TYR A 145 -2.98 -26.11 -14.35
N ALA A 146 -2.64 -27.37 -14.64
CA ALA A 146 -3.62 -28.36 -15.10
C ALA A 146 -4.70 -28.65 -14.04
N LEU A 147 -4.32 -28.67 -12.76
CA LEU A 147 -5.27 -28.76 -11.64
C LEU A 147 -5.86 -27.38 -11.35
N TYR A 148 -5.03 -26.35 -11.17
CA TYR A 148 -5.52 -25.03 -10.75
C TYR A 148 -6.51 -24.41 -11.75
N GLY A 149 -6.31 -24.60 -13.06
CA GLY A 149 -7.27 -24.16 -14.10
C GLY A 149 -8.59 -24.96 -14.14
N THR A 150 -8.74 -26.03 -13.36
CA THR A 150 -10.03 -26.70 -13.11
C THR A 150 -10.69 -26.27 -11.80
N VAL A 151 -9.92 -25.69 -10.87
CA VAL A 151 -10.42 -25.08 -9.63
C VAL A 151 -10.91 -23.66 -9.91
N ASP A 152 -10.09 -22.87 -10.60
CA ASP A 152 -10.34 -21.47 -10.92
C ASP A 152 -10.32 -21.30 -12.44
N TYR A 153 -11.51 -21.17 -13.03
CA TYR A 153 -11.65 -21.14 -14.49
C TYR A 153 -11.01 -19.90 -15.15
N VAL A 154 -10.63 -18.84 -14.40
CA VAL A 154 -9.87 -17.72 -14.98
C VAL A 154 -8.43 -18.12 -15.36
N TYR A 155 -7.95 -19.27 -14.85
CA TYR A 155 -6.68 -19.90 -15.25
C TYR A 155 -6.84 -21.09 -16.21
N GLY A 156 -8.07 -21.55 -16.45
CA GLY A 156 -8.41 -22.66 -17.33
C GLY A 156 -8.63 -22.27 -18.80
N LEU A 157 -8.98 -23.27 -19.62
CA LEU A 157 -9.31 -23.10 -21.05
C LEU A 157 -10.58 -22.26 -21.26
N LYS A 158 -11.60 -22.44 -20.40
CA LYS A 158 -12.88 -21.71 -20.43
C LYS A 158 -12.68 -20.20 -20.60
N ALA A 159 -11.84 -19.57 -19.78
CA ALA A 159 -11.58 -18.13 -19.88
C ALA A 159 -10.89 -17.69 -21.18
N VAL A 160 -10.14 -18.57 -21.85
CA VAL A 160 -9.53 -18.30 -23.17
C VAL A 160 -10.57 -18.43 -24.28
N GLU A 161 -11.43 -19.44 -24.22
CA GLU A 161 -12.53 -19.69 -25.15
C GLU A 161 -13.60 -18.58 -25.08
N GLU A 162 -13.97 -18.16 -23.87
CA GLU A 162 -14.87 -17.03 -23.57
C GLU A 162 -14.22 -15.65 -23.83
N LYS A 163 -12.91 -15.61 -24.16
CA LYS A 163 -12.11 -14.39 -24.35
C LYS A 163 -12.14 -13.44 -23.13
N ASN A 164 -12.21 -14.00 -21.93
CA ASN A 164 -12.23 -13.26 -20.68
C ASN A 164 -10.87 -12.59 -20.42
N GLY A 165 -10.81 -11.27 -20.62
CA GLY A 165 -9.60 -10.47 -20.47
C GLY A 165 -9.11 -10.28 -19.02
N TRP A 166 -9.87 -10.71 -18.00
CA TRP A 166 -9.59 -10.40 -16.59
C TRP A 166 -8.19 -10.86 -16.14
N THR A 167 -7.84 -12.13 -16.36
CA THR A 167 -6.55 -12.70 -15.94
C THR A 167 -5.37 -12.06 -16.68
N ALA A 168 -5.55 -11.74 -17.97
CA ALA A 168 -4.55 -11.04 -18.77
C ALA A 168 -4.36 -9.59 -18.31
N ALA A 169 -5.43 -8.89 -17.93
CA ALA A 169 -5.35 -7.55 -17.36
C ALA A 169 -4.60 -7.56 -16.01
N GLN A 170 -4.97 -8.47 -15.10
CA GLN A 170 -4.23 -8.66 -13.84
C GLN A 170 -2.74 -8.99 -14.08
N THR A 171 -2.43 -9.77 -15.11
CA THR A 171 -1.05 -10.13 -15.49
C THR A 171 -0.22 -8.93 -15.91
N TRP A 172 -0.78 -8.00 -16.70
CA TRP A 172 -0.05 -6.77 -17.05
C TRP A 172 0.20 -5.87 -15.82
N VAL A 173 -0.69 -5.90 -14.82
CA VAL A 173 -0.44 -5.24 -13.52
C VAL A 173 0.65 -5.99 -12.73
N ASN A 174 0.62 -7.33 -12.68
CA ASN A 174 1.67 -8.16 -12.06
C ASN A 174 3.07 -7.82 -12.62
N VAL A 175 3.21 -7.65 -13.94
CA VAL A 175 4.47 -7.27 -14.59
C VAL A 175 5.01 -5.93 -14.04
N VAL A 176 4.15 -4.92 -13.91
CA VAL A 176 4.53 -3.60 -13.40
C VAL A 176 4.83 -3.66 -11.90
N GLU A 177 4.01 -4.35 -11.11
CA GLU A 177 4.24 -4.55 -9.66
C GLU A 177 5.58 -5.24 -9.39
N THR A 178 5.88 -6.32 -10.10
CA THR A 178 7.15 -7.04 -9.97
C THR A 178 8.34 -6.17 -10.38
N ALA A 179 8.23 -5.40 -11.46
CA ALA A 179 9.28 -4.47 -11.87
C ALA A 179 9.55 -3.39 -10.79
N VAL A 180 8.49 -2.82 -10.20
CA VAL A 180 8.63 -1.81 -9.13
C VAL A 180 9.20 -2.40 -7.84
N TYR A 181 8.76 -3.60 -7.44
CA TYR A 181 9.34 -4.30 -6.28
C TYR A 181 10.82 -4.69 -6.51
N VAL A 182 11.20 -5.08 -7.71
CA VAL A 182 12.62 -5.31 -8.06
C VAL A 182 13.42 -4.01 -7.97
N VAL A 183 12.91 -2.88 -8.45
CA VAL A 183 13.56 -1.57 -8.26
C VAL A 183 13.69 -1.22 -6.78
N TYR A 184 12.63 -1.39 -5.98
CA TYR A 184 12.66 -1.18 -4.53
C TYR A 184 13.75 -2.01 -3.84
N LEU A 185 13.82 -3.33 -4.13
CA LEU A 185 14.84 -4.21 -3.58
C LEU A 185 16.26 -3.84 -4.03
N VAL A 186 16.43 -3.43 -5.29
CA VAL A 186 17.72 -2.94 -5.81
C VAL A 186 18.15 -1.64 -5.12
N LEU A 187 17.23 -0.71 -4.85
CA LEU A 187 17.53 0.53 -4.12
C LEU A 187 17.92 0.24 -2.66
N VAL A 188 17.16 -0.61 -1.97
CA VAL A 188 17.47 -1.08 -0.60
C VAL A 188 18.84 -1.75 -0.56
N TRP A 189 19.11 -2.68 -1.48
CA TRP A 189 20.36 -3.44 -1.49
C TRP A 189 21.58 -2.58 -1.85
N ARG A 190 21.46 -1.70 -2.86
CA ARG A 190 22.58 -0.90 -3.39
C ARG A 190 22.94 0.32 -2.54
N TYR A 191 21.96 0.93 -1.86
CA TYR A 191 22.14 2.18 -1.13
C TYR A 191 21.84 2.10 0.37
N GLY A 192 21.18 1.03 0.83
CA GLY A 192 20.97 0.78 2.24
C GLY A 192 22.27 0.31 2.92
N ARG A 193 22.57 0.88 4.09
CA ARG A 193 23.70 0.46 4.93
C ARG A 193 23.23 -0.53 6.00
N GLU A 194 24.11 -1.44 6.36
CA GLU A 194 23.89 -2.33 7.51
C GLU A 194 24.10 -1.50 8.78
N ASP A 195 23.01 -1.24 9.51
CA ASP A 195 23.03 -0.51 10.78
C ASP A 195 23.27 -1.53 11.91
N GLU A 196 24.51 -1.59 12.43
CA GLU A 196 24.84 -2.45 13.57
C GLU A 196 23.88 -2.19 14.75
N GLY A 197 23.19 -3.25 15.20
CA GLY A 197 22.21 -3.21 16.28
C GLY A 197 20.75 -2.96 15.89
N ARG A 198 20.42 -2.62 14.63
CA ARG A 198 19.01 -2.50 14.19
C ARG A 198 18.48 -3.81 13.60
N ASN A 199 17.89 -4.64 14.45
CA ASN A 199 17.04 -5.75 14.01
C ASN A 199 15.79 -5.20 13.28
N GLY A 200 15.45 -5.77 12.12
CA GLY A 200 14.23 -5.42 11.40
C GLY A 200 12.98 -5.79 12.21
N VAL A 201 11.95 -4.96 12.20
CA VAL A 201 10.76 -5.13 13.05
C VAL A 201 9.81 -6.18 12.46
N GLY A 202 9.70 -7.33 13.10
CA GLY A 202 8.75 -8.40 12.76
C GLY A 202 9.30 -9.53 11.86
N ALA A 203 8.58 -10.65 11.84
CA ALA A 203 8.98 -11.95 11.26
C ALA A 203 10.19 -12.63 11.93
N PRO A 204 10.52 -13.90 11.57
CA PRO A 204 11.63 -14.64 12.15
C PRO A 204 12.98 -13.93 11.93
N GLY A 205 13.85 -14.00 12.94
CA GLY A 205 15.23 -13.51 12.84
C GLY A 205 16.05 -14.30 11.80
N ARG A 206 17.11 -13.66 11.29
CA ARG A 206 17.95 -14.13 10.18
C ARG A 206 18.38 -15.60 10.28
N GLU A 207 18.77 -16.07 11.47
CA GLU A 207 19.14 -17.48 11.73
C GLU A 207 18.04 -18.47 11.32
N LYS A 208 16.77 -18.18 11.61
CA LYS A 208 15.64 -19.04 11.23
C LYS A 208 15.38 -19.00 9.72
N LEU A 209 15.63 -17.86 9.07
CA LEU A 209 15.53 -17.73 7.60
C LEU A 209 16.66 -18.49 6.90
N GLU A 210 17.88 -18.45 7.43
CA GLU A 210 19.01 -19.28 6.96
C GLU A 210 18.75 -20.77 7.17
N GLY A 211 18.09 -21.16 8.27
CA GLY A 211 17.65 -22.54 8.51
C GLY A 211 16.51 -23.02 7.61
N TRP A 212 15.61 -22.15 7.17
CA TRP A 212 14.47 -22.51 6.30
C TRP A 212 14.81 -22.49 4.80
N PHE A 213 15.68 -21.57 4.37
CA PHE A 213 15.96 -21.32 2.94
C PHE A 213 17.44 -21.43 2.55
N GLY A 214 18.31 -21.82 3.49
CA GLY A 214 19.75 -21.97 3.30
C GLY A 214 20.54 -20.68 3.49
N GLY A 215 21.81 -20.81 3.90
CA GLY A 215 22.69 -19.69 4.25
C GLY A 215 22.95 -18.65 3.15
N GLY A 216 22.67 -18.97 1.88
CA GLY A 216 22.70 -18.00 0.79
C GLY A 216 21.65 -16.88 0.94
N VAL A 217 20.47 -17.21 1.48
CA VAL A 217 19.37 -16.26 1.62
C VAL A 217 19.62 -15.25 2.74
N GLY A 218 20.17 -15.67 3.89
CA GLY A 218 20.50 -14.73 4.97
C GLY A 218 21.63 -13.75 4.64
N ARG A 219 22.46 -14.06 3.62
CA ARG A 219 23.43 -13.10 3.07
C ARG A 219 22.78 -12.00 2.21
N LEU A 220 21.56 -12.20 1.71
CA LEU A 220 20.69 -11.11 1.24
C LEU A 220 19.87 -10.51 2.40
N GLY A 221 19.51 -11.31 3.40
CA GLY A 221 18.76 -10.95 4.60
C GLY A 221 19.52 -10.09 5.64
N GLY A 222 20.56 -9.37 5.24
CA GLY A 222 21.16 -8.31 6.05
C GLY A 222 20.23 -7.10 6.09
N VAL A 223 19.80 -6.69 7.29
CA VAL A 223 18.88 -5.56 7.47
C VAL A 223 19.57 -4.27 7.03
N ARG A 224 19.06 -3.65 5.96
CA ARG A 224 19.68 -2.50 5.30
C ARG A 224 18.80 -1.26 5.39
N THR A 225 19.35 -0.21 5.99
CA THR A 225 18.70 1.09 6.18
C THR A 225 19.09 2.06 5.07
N VAL A 226 18.12 2.46 4.25
CA VAL A 226 18.22 3.59 3.31
C VAL A 226 17.97 4.90 4.07
N ARG A 227 18.60 6.01 3.67
CA ARG A 227 18.46 7.31 4.37
C ARG A 227 18.28 8.49 3.39
N GLY A 228 17.64 9.56 3.85
CA GLY A 228 17.38 10.78 3.08
C GLY A 228 16.25 10.62 2.06
N GLY A 229 16.22 11.46 1.02
CA GLY A 229 15.15 11.43 0.02
C GLY A 229 14.96 10.07 -0.68
N LEU A 230 16.02 9.25 -0.76
CA LEU A 230 15.92 7.90 -1.30
C LEU A 230 15.13 6.94 -0.40
N ALA A 231 15.09 7.18 0.92
CA ALA A 231 14.22 6.44 1.83
C ALA A 231 12.75 6.71 1.51
N GLY A 232 12.39 7.98 1.31
CA GLY A 232 11.04 8.38 0.88
C GLY A 232 10.64 7.76 -0.47
N TRP A 233 11.57 7.67 -1.43
CA TRP A 233 11.33 6.93 -2.68
C TRP A 233 11.07 5.44 -2.43
N CYS A 234 11.88 4.74 -1.62
CA CYS A 234 11.65 3.33 -1.31
C CYS A 234 10.29 3.11 -0.64
N VAL A 235 9.92 3.95 0.34
CA VAL A 235 8.62 3.88 1.03
C VAL A 235 7.46 4.14 0.06
N LEU A 236 7.59 5.14 -0.84
CA LEU A 236 6.55 5.46 -1.82
C LEU A 236 6.33 4.32 -2.84
N LEU A 237 7.41 3.72 -3.36
CA LEU A 237 7.33 2.58 -4.26
C LEU A 237 6.70 1.36 -3.57
N GLY A 238 7.11 1.07 -2.32
CA GLY A 238 6.54 0.00 -1.51
C GLY A 238 5.05 0.20 -1.21
N PHE A 239 4.67 1.39 -0.74
CA PHE A 239 3.28 1.74 -0.42
C PHE A 239 2.37 1.72 -1.66
N GLY A 240 2.80 2.35 -2.75
CA GLY A 240 2.03 2.41 -3.99
C GLY A 240 1.77 1.02 -4.57
N THR A 241 2.81 0.19 -4.63
CA THR A 241 2.69 -1.17 -5.18
C THR A 241 1.83 -2.07 -4.28
N ALA A 242 1.99 -1.99 -2.95
CA ALA A 242 1.16 -2.75 -2.02
C ALA A 242 -0.33 -2.39 -2.11
N ASN A 243 -0.67 -1.11 -2.32
CA ASN A 243 -2.05 -0.69 -2.59
C ASN A 243 -2.60 -1.31 -3.88
N VAL A 244 -1.80 -1.35 -4.96
CA VAL A 244 -2.20 -2.00 -6.21
C VAL A 244 -2.42 -3.50 -6.00
N THR A 245 -1.51 -4.20 -5.33
CA THR A 245 -1.64 -5.63 -5.02
C THR A 245 -2.93 -5.91 -4.23
N PHE A 246 -3.16 -5.16 -3.16
CA PHE A 246 -4.32 -5.31 -2.29
C PHE A 246 -5.64 -5.08 -3.04
N TRP A 247 -5.80 -3.93 -3.71
CA TRP A 247 -7.06 -3.58 -4.36
C TRP A 247 -7.36 -4.43 -5.60
N LYS A 248 -6.34 -4.89 -6.31
CA LYS A 248 -6.49 -5.90 -7.38
C LYS A 248 -7.09 -7.20 -6.82
N THR A 249 -6.59 -7.70 -5.68
CA THR A 249 -7.13 -8.91 -5.04
C THR A 249 -8.53 -8.67 -4.44
N VAL A 250 -8.83 -7.49 -3.88
CA VAL A 250 -10.20 -7.13 -3.45
C VAL A 250 -11.16 -7.12 -4.64
N LEU A 251 -10.75 -6.52 -5.78
CA LEU A 251 -11.55 -6.52 -7.01
C LEU A 251 -11.76 -7.94 -7.54
N TYR A 252 -10.78 -8.83 -7.43
CA TYR A 252 -10.95 -10.23 -7.84
C TYR A 252 -12.03 -10.94 -7.00
N TRP A 253 -11.97 -10.84 -5.67
CA TRP A 253 -12.98 -11.42 -4.78
C TRP A 253 -14.37 -10.81 -5.02
N LEU A 254 -14.44 -9.50 -5.24
CA LEU A 254 -15.69 -8.80 -5.52
C LEU A 254 -16.29 -9.21 -6.87
N LEU A 255 -15.46 -9.40 -7.91
CA LEU A 255 -15.93 -9.86 -9.22
C LEU A 255 -16.47 -11.29 -9.16
N GLU A 256 -15.85 -12.21 -8.42
CA GLU A 256 -16.44 -13.55 -8.23
C GLU A 256 -17.78 -13.47 -7.49
N ALA A 257 -17.89 -12.68 -6.41
CA ALA A 257 -19.16 -12.52 -5.70
C ALA A 257 -20.26 -11.89 -6.58
N LEU A 258 -19.93 -10.87 -7.40
CA LEU A 258 -20.88 -10.22 -8.31
C LEU A 258 -21.26 -11.09 -9.52
N ASN A 259 -20.36 -11.97 -9.98
CA ASN A 259 -20.60 -12.92 -11.05
C ASN A 259 -21.24 -14.24 -10.57
N GLY A 260 -21.70 -14.32 -9.32
CA GLY A 260 -22.33 -15.53 -8.77
C GLY A 260 -21.37 -16.72 -8.63
N PHE A 261 -20.07 -16.46 -8.44
CA PHE A 261 -18.98 -17.43 -8.31
C PHE A 261 -18.79 -18.33 -9.54
N VAL A 262 -19.08 -17.83 -10.74
CA VAL A 262 -19.07 -18.60 -12.02
C VAL A 262 -17.71 -19.23 -12.39
N ASN A 263 -16.60 -18.85 -11.73
CA ASN A 263 -15.28 -19.45 -11.97
C ASN A 263 -14.79 -20.39 -10.85
N ILE A 264 -15.45 -20.41 -9.68
CA ILE A 264 -14.99 -21.16 -8.48
C ILE A 264 -16.10 -21.90 -7.70
N GLY A 265 -17.38 -21.62 -7.97
CA GLY A 265 -18.52 -22.12 -7.20
C GLY A 265 -18.88 -23.60 -7.44
N HIS A 266 -18.19 -24.26 -8.37
CA HIS A 266 -18.31 -25.69 -8.65
C HIS A 266 -17.42 -26.57 -7.77
N ASN A 267 -16.51 -25.98 -6.99
CA ASN A 267 -15.59 -26.70 -6.10
C ASN A 267 -16.27 -27.10 -4.78
N ASP A 268 -15.78 -28.17 -4.15
CA ASP A 268 -16.10 -28.45 -2.75
C ASP A 268 -15.43 -27.44 -1.80
N ALA A 269 -15.93 -27.37 -0.56
CA ALA A 269 -15.47 -26.40 0.42
C ALA A 269 -13.99 -26.56 0.83
N SER A 270 -13.41 -27.77 0.75
CA SER A 270 -11.99 -28.00 1.06
C SER A 270 -11.10 -27.53 -0.08
N THR A 271 -11.43 -27.90 -1.32
CA THR A 271 -10.76 -27.41 -2.54
C THR A 271 -10.80 -25.88 -2.60
N LEU A 272 -11.96 -25.28 -2.37
CA LEU A 272 -12.13 -23.82 -2.32
C LEU A 272 -11.30 -23.19 -1.18
N LEU A 273 -11.29 -23.79 0.01
CA LEU A 273 -10.54 -23.28 1.16
C LEU A 273 -9.02 -23.27 0.90
N PHE A 274 -8.46 -24.41 0.49
CA PHE A 274 -7.01 -24.60 0.41
C PHE A 274 -6.38 -24.13 -0.91
N LEU A 275 -7.10 -24.17 -2.02
CA LEU A 275 -6.57 -23.79 -3.33
C LEU A 275 -7.01 -22.39 -3.80
N TRP A 276 -8.05 -21.80 -3.20
CA TRP A 276 -8.51 -20.45 -3.57
C TRP A 276 -8.49 -19.44 -2.41
N ILE A 277 -9.22 -19.71 -1.32
CA ILE A 277 -9.40 -18.78 -0.19
C ILE A 277 -8.07 -18.48 0.50
N ILE A 278 -7.34 -19.51 0.95
CA ILE A 278 -6.09 -19.33 1.68
C ILE A 278 -5.02 -18.67 0.79
N PRO A 279 -4.75 -19.15 -0.45
CA PRO A 279 -3.78 -18.49 -1.34
C PRO A 279 -4.12 -17.02 -1.59
N ASN A 280 -5.31 -16.70 -2.11
CA ASN A 280 -5.66 -15.30 -2.41
C ASN A 280 -5.75 -14.43 -1.14
N GLY A 281 -6.10 -15.02 0.01
CA GLY A 281 -6.11 -14.35 1.31
C GLY A 281 -4.74 -13.83 1.74
N LEU A 282 -3.64 -14.50 1.38
CA LEU A 282 -2.28 -13.99 1.66
C LEU A 282 -1.99 -12.69 0.89
N TRP A 283 -2.49 -12.55 -0.34
CA TRP A 283 -2.41 -11.32 -1.14
C TRP A 283 -3.36 -10.20 -0.65
N LEU A 284 -4.24 -10.48 0.32
CA LEU A 284 -4.90 -9.43 1.10
C LEU A 284 -4.07 -9.08 2.35
N VAL A 285 -3.67 -10.08 3.14
CA VAL A 285 -3.02 -9.89 4.45
C VAL A 285 -1.63 -9.23 4.35
N PHE A 286 -0.74 -9.75 3.51
CA PHE A 286 0.63 -9.21 3.44
C PHE A 286 0.70 -7.82 2.81
N PRO A 287 -0.01 -7.53 1.69
CA PRO A 287 -0.12 -6.16 1.18
C PRO A 287 -0.79 -5.20 2.16
N ALA A 288 -1.84 -5.59 2.89
CA ALA A 288 -2.43 -4.73 3.93
C ALA A 288 -1.43 -4.38 5.05
N TYR A 289 -0.62 -5.35 5.49
CA TYR A 289 0.49 -5.12 6.43
C TYR A 289 1.54 -4.14 5.84
N MET A 290 1.92 -4.30 4.58
CA MET A 290 2.87 -3.40 3.90
C MET A 290 2.31 -1.98 3.76
N ILE A 291 1.04 -1.82 3.37
CA ILE A 291 0.33 -0.54 3.33
C ILE A 291 0.37 0.14 4.71
N TYR A 292 0.11 -0.61 5.78
CA TYR A 292 0.19 -0.09 7.15
C TYR A 292 1.61 0.38 7.51
N VAL A 293 2.63 -0.47 7.35
CA VAL A 293 4.02 -0.14 7.74
C VAL A 293 4.57 1.04 6.95
N PHE A 294 4.49 1.00 5.62
CA PHE A 294 4.94 2.11 4.79
C PHE A 294 4.10 3.38 5.02
N GLY A 295 2.81 3.23 5.32
CA GLY A 295 1.93 4.34 5.69
C GLY A 295 2.36 5.03 7.00
N GLN A 296 2.78 4.27 8.01
CA GLN A 296 3.36 4.84 9.24
C GLN A 296 4.67 5.59 8.96
N GLU A 297 5.54 5.07 8.09
CA GLU A 297 6.77 5.78 7.68
C GLU A 297 6.48 7.08 6.91
N ILE A 298 5.44 7.11 6.06
CA ILE A 298 4.98 8.33 5.37
C ILE A 298 4.52 9.37 6.41
N LEU A 299 3.70 8.97 7.39
CA LEU A 299 3.21 9.86 8.44
C LEU A 299 4.36 10.44 9.29
N GLN A 300 5.33 9.61 9.68
CA GLN A 300 6.53 10.07 10.40
C GLN A 300 7.37 11.06 9.57
N GLY A 301 7.54 10.79 8.26
CA GLY A 301 8.22 11.71 7.35
C GLY A 301 7.52 13.07 7.21
N LEU A 302 6.18 13.07 7.18
CA LEU A 302 5.35 14.28 7.16
C LEU A 302 5.39 15.05 8.49
N GLU A 303 5.41 14.36 9.63
CA GLU A 303 5.53 14.98 10.96
C GLU A 303 6.90 15.66 11.15
N ILE A 304 7.99 15.00 10.73
CA ILE A 304 9.33 15.60 10.71
C ILE A 304 9.37 16.85 9.81
N ALA A 305 8.71 16.80 8.64
CA ALA A 305 8.63 17.94 7.74
C ALA A 305 7.81 19.11 8.34
N ALA A 306 6.68 18.82 8.99
CA ALA A 306 5.82 19.82 9.62
C ALA A 306 6.43 20.49 10.86
N THR A 307 7.27 19.76 11.61
CA THR A 307 7.95 20.26 12.82
C THR A 307 9.28 20.96 12.55
N THR A 308 9.87 20.82 11.35
CA THR A 308 11.13 21.45 10.98
C THR A 308 10.96 22.97 10.72
N PRO A 309 11.62 23.87 11.49
CA PRO A 309 11.46 25.30 11.30
C PRO A 309 12.04 25.78 9.96
N VAL A 310 11.21 26.44 9.14
CA VAL A 310 11.66 27.04 7.88
C VAL A 310 12.69 28.14 8.17
N ARG A 311 13.96 27.88 7.81
CA ARG A 311 15.02 28.89 7.84
C ARG A 311 14.69 30.01 6.87
N LYS A 312 14.15 31.12 7.38
CA LYS A 312 14.10 32.38 6.65
C LYS A 312 15.54 32.83 6.40
N PHE A 313 15.95 32.82 5.14
CA PHE A 313 17.13 33.59 4.72
C PHE A 313 16.85 35.08 4.98
N ARG A 314 17.90 35.81 5.36
CA ARG A 314 17.87 37.19 5.81
C ARG A 314 18.93 37.98 5.06
#